data_AF-A0A9P6Y4H6-F1
#
_entry.id   AF-A0A9P6Y4H6-F1
#
_cell.length_a   1.000
_cell.length_b   1.000
_cell.length_c   1.000
_cell.angle_alpha   90.00
_cell.angle_beta   90.00
_cell.angle_gamma   90.00
#
_symmetry.space_group_name_H-M   'P 1'
#
loop_
_entity.id
_entity.type
_entity.pdbx_description
1 polymer ?
#
loop_
_entity_poly.entity_id
_entity_poly.type
_entity_poly.pdbx_seq_one_letter_code
_entity_poly.pdbx_strand_id
1 'polypeptide(L)'
;MFNVLNIKQQDACDYILTHPNEFLNPIINKDMKPETCWPDALLFNRSTFMKGWSGQKHGSLYDELLDHYFDHPAEIQKMLETKDTSFLWLSPTWFHSPKPLPSSSRGQVYLAQCKLPWKKSKINVAIRAVHDITRQCLKHVVGVTAIRSNYTKYHLLGLVSLAADATLEQWIPQVDSWTFQKIYRVALMTSSALRDLHHVNRVHPNLQPKNVLITRGQVELTDEQQVMSGERLYGRYPYFAPELRVDKRSNIYALGIILWQLVSGVLFPASVAVCPKVYRIHSLKSVDRAYQDIFLQCLHKDPDQRPTADQVCHSLIHLLLRKNLALNQQEHSLEVRSRQVEIVKYLLHYRRGLALPAIQDLMQGASLKKRMMIRATVSLELFFESKKDSCDKPVCGDTIDLPDWMQVGFT
;
A
#
# COMPACT_ATOMS: atom_id res chain seq x y z
N MET A 1 -19.30 7.54 -10.93
CA MET A 1 -17.97 7.10 -11.41
C MET A 1 -17.27 8.14 -12.29
N PHE A 2 -17.98 8.87 -13.16
CA PHE A 2 -17.43 9.92 -14.05
C PHE A 2 -16.61 11.04 -13.39
N ASN A 3 -16.97 11.44 -12.17
CA ASN A 3 -16.24 12.48 -11.42
C ASN A 3 -14.84 12.03 -10.95
N VAL A 4 -14.56 10.72 -10.85
CA VAL A 4 -13.25 10.23 -10.35
C VAL A 4 -12.11 10.55 -11.32
N LEU A 5 -12.44 10.63 -12.61
CA LEU A 5 -11.51 10.92 -13.70
C LEU A 5 -11.74 12.29 -14.35
N ASN A 6 -12.77 13.05 -13.93
CA ASN A 6 -13.24 14.31 -14.56
C ASN A 6 -13.53 14.14 -16.05
N ILE A 7 -14.38 13.19 -16.40
CA ILE A 7 -14.79 12.96 -17.79
C ILE A 7 -15.95 13.92 -18.09
N LYS A 8 -15.78 14.81 -19.07
CA LYS A 8 -16.92 15.46 -19.72
C LYS A 8 -17.50 14.47 -20.71
N GLN A 9 -18.78 14.19 -20.56
CA GLN A 9 -19.47 13.18 -21.35
C GLN A 9 -19.33 13.44 -22.86
N GLN A 10 -19.49 14.69 -23.29
CA GLN A 10 -19.35 15.10 -24.69
C GLN A 10 -17.97 14.74 -25.28
N ASP A 11 -16.89 15.07 -24.59
CA ASP A 11 -15.53 14.83 -25.08
C ASP A 11 -15.24 13.32 -25.28
N ALA A 12 -15.82 12.46 -24.42
CA ALA A 12 -15.71 11.02 -24.56
C ALA A 12 -16.50 10.51 -25.78
N CYS A 13 -17.69 11.08 -26.05
CA CYS A 13 -18.51 10.71 -27.20
C CYS A 13 -17.83 11.07 -28.51
N ASP A 14 -17.30 12.30 -28.62
CA ASP A 14 -16.62 12.80 -29.81
C ASP A 14 -15.38 11.95 -30.13
N TYR A 15 -14.65 11.50 -29.10
CA TYR A 15 -13.51 10.60 -29.29
C TYR A 15 -13.94 9.23 -29.83
N ILE A 16 -14.97 8.62 -29.23
CA ILE A 16 -15.46 7.30 -29.63
C ILE A 16 -15.95 7.31 -31.08
N LEU A 17 -16.66 8.36 -31.50
CA LEU A 17 -17.14 8.53 -32.88
C LEU A 17 -15.99 8.66 -33.91
N THR A 18 -14.86 9.24 -33.51
CA THR A 18 -13.71 9.44 -34.39
C THR A 18 -12.72 8.27 -34.38
N HIS A 19 -12.80 7.38 -33.36
CA HIS A 19 -11.88 6.25 -33.17
C HIS A 19 -12.62 4.90 -32.91
N PRO A 20 -13.64 4.52 -33.72
CA PRO A 20 -14.44 3.31 -33.45
C PRO A 20 -13.63 2.01 -33.49
N ASN A 21 -12.52 2.00 -34.23
CA ASN A 21 -11.61 0.86 -34.33
C ASN A 21 -10.94 0.48 -33.00
N GLU A 22 -10.84 1.39 -32.03
CA GLU A 22 -10.31 1.07 -30.69
C GLU A 22 -11.25 0.16 -29.87
N PHE A 23 -12.50 0.00 -30.32
CA PHE A 23 -13.55 -0.77 -29.65
C PHE A 23 -14.12 -1.87 -30.56
N LEU A 24 -13.27 -2.51 -31.39
CA LEU A 24 -13.63 -3.61 -32.32
C LEU A 24 -14.47 -3.22 -33.54
N ASN A 25 -14.42 -1.96 -33.98
CA ASN A 25 -15.01 -1.49 -35.25
C ASN A 25 -16.50 -1.85 -35.48
N PRO A 26 -17.39 -1.44 -34.58
CA PRO A 26 -18.81 -1.71 -34.70
C PRO A 26 -19.48 -0.80 -35.73
N ILE A 27 -20.54 -1.31 -36.36
CA ILE A 27 -21.28 -0.60 -37.39
C ILE A 27 -22.12 0.48 -36.71
N ILE A 28 -21.81 1.75 -37.00
CA ILE A 28 -22.63 2.89 -36.59
C ILE A 28 -23.95 2.81 -37.34
N ASN A 29 -25.07 2.69 -36.61
CA ASN A 29 -26.38 2.82 -37.23
C ASN A 29 -26.53 4.26 -37.75
N LYS A 30 -26.58 4.42 -39.07
CA LYS A 30 -26.60 5.73 -39.77
C LYS A 30 -27.82 6.58 -39.43
N ASP A 31 -28.88 5.98 -38.89
CA ASP A 31 -30.11 6.66 -38.49
C ASP A 31 -30.08 7.19 -37.04
N MET A 32 -29.00 6.95 -36.28
CA MET A 32 -28.88 7.46 -34.91
C MET A 32 -28.47 8.94 -34.88
N LYS A 33 -29.28 9.76 -34.20
CA LYS A 33 -28.91 11.15 -33.89
C LYS A 33 -27.78 11.16 -32.84
N PRO A 34 -26.75 12.02 -32.98
CA PRO A 34 -25.65 12.15 -32.00
C PRO A 34 -26.10 12.50 -30.57
N GLU A 35 -27.35 12.92 -30.38
CA GLU A 35 -27.86 13.42 -29.10
C GLU A 35 -28.61 12.35 -28.29
N THR A 36 -28.97 11.21 -28.89
CA THR A 36 -29.74 10.15 -28.23
C THR A 36 -28.84 9.12 -27.54
N CYS A 37 -28.70 9.27 -26.21
CA CYS A 37 -28.18 8.28 -25.24
C CYS A 37 -26.66 8.05 -25.18
N TRP A 38 -25.89 9.08 -24.83
CA TRP A 38 -24.49 8.92 -24.41
C TRP A 38 -24.13 9.15 -22.92
N PRO A 39 -25.08 9.20 -21.95
CA PRO A 39 -24.86 9.14 -20.50
C PRO A 39 -23.46 8.84 -19.98
N ASP A 40 -23.08 7.67 -20.48
CA ASP A 40 -22.33 6.66 -19.81
C ASP A 40 -21.53 5.85 -20.84
N ALA A 41 -21.08 6.47 -21.95
CA ALA A 41 -20.54 5.78 -23.13
C ALA A 41 -19.40 4.77 -22.83
N LEU A 42 -18.71 4.95 -21.71
CA LEU A 42 -17.66 4.05 -21.23
C LEU A 42 -18.07 3.20 -20.01
N LEU A 43 -19.26 3.39 -19.44
CA LEU A 43 -19.78 2.47 -18.42
C LEU A 43 -20.00 1.11 -19.06
N PHE A 44 -19.12 0.20 -18.71
CA PHE A 44 -19.10 -1.20 -19.10
C PHE A 44 -20.18 -1.96 -18.34
N ASN A 45 -21.44 -1.66 -18.66
CA ASN A 45 -22.64 -2.34 -18.22
C ASN A 45 -23.39 -2.83 -19.46
N ARG A 46 -23.83 -4.08 -19.45
CA ARG A 46 -24.48 -4.74 -20.58
C ARG A 46 -25.64 -3.96 -21.20
N SER A 47 -26.43 -3.26 -20.39
CA SER A 47 -27.64 -2.54 -20.85
C SER A 47 -27.36 -1.16 -21.44
N THR A 48 -26.24 -0.53 -21.09
CA THR A 48 -25.93 0.86 -21.44
C THR A 48 -24.66 1.01 -22.27
N PHE A 49 -23.73 0.06 -22.20
CA PHE A 49 -22.43 0.16 -22.84
C PHE A 49 -22.57 0.26 -24.36
N MET A 50 -22.27 1.45 -24.88
CA MET A 50 -22.40 1.81 -26.29
C MET A 50 -23.74 1.37 -26.91
N LYS A 51 -24.83 1.55 -26.15
CA LYS A 51 -26.19 1.19 -26.57
C LYS A 51 -26.53 1.83 -27.92
N GLY A 52 -26.96 1.02 -28.89
CA GLY A 52 -27.26 1.46 -30.25
C GLY A 52 -26.18 1.08 -31.28
N TRP A 53 -25.04 0.56 -30.83
CA TRP A 53 -24.03 -0.02 -31.71
C TRP A 53 -24.44 -1.45 -32.08
N SER A 54 -24.58 -1.74 -33.38
CA SER A 54 -25.02 -3.06 -33.87
C SER A 54 -23.85 -3.84 -34.45
N GLY A 55 -23.47 -4.94 -33.78
CA GLY A 55 -22.59 -5.96 -34.34
C GLY A 55 -23.37 -6.94 -35.24
N GLN A 56 -22.69 -7.61 -36.17
CA GLN A 56 -23.35 -8.57 -37.07
C GLN A 56 -23.64 -9.93 -36.40
N LYS A 57 -22.92 -10.28 -35.32
CA LYS A 57 -22.99 -11.60 -34.65
C LYS A 57 -23.49 -11.58 -33.21
N HIS A 58 -23.29 -10.48 -32.48
CA HIS A 58 -23.62 -10.37 -31.06
C HIS A 58 -24.71 -9.34 -30.82
N GLY A 59 -25.52 -9.54 -29.78
CA GLY A 59 -26.66 -8.66 -29.44
C GLY A 59 -26.25 -7.29 -28.87
N SER A 60 -24.98 -7.12 -28.48
CA SER A 60 -24.41 -5.86 -28.00
C SER A 60 -22.89 -5.84 -28.19
N LEU A 61 -22.30 -4.64 -28.23
CA LEU A 61 -20.83 -4.49 -28.23
C LEU A 61 -20.19 -5.03 -26.94
N TYR A 62 -20.92 -4.98 -25.82
CA TYR A 62 -20.47 -5.54 -24.54
C TYR A 62 -20.16 -7.03 -24.67
N ASP A 63 -21.11 -7.79 -25.24
CA ASP A 63 -20.96 -9.24 -25.43
C ASP A 63 -19.82 -9.53 -26.44
N GLU A 64 -19.74 -8.77 -27.54
CA GLU A 64 -18.69 -8.91 -28.56
C GLU A 64 -17.27 -8.66 -28.00
N LEU A 65 -17.08 -7.62 -27.18
CA LEU A 65 -15.79 -7.35 -26.53
C LEU A 65 -15.37 -8.46 -25.57
N LEU A 66 -16.31 -8.97 -24.77
CA LEU A 66 -16.00 -10.05 -23.83
C LEU A 66 -15.55 -11.31 -24.57
N ASP A 67 -16.29 -11.71 -25.60
CA ASP A 67 -15.98 -12.88 -26.42
C ASP A 67 -14.67 -12.71 -27.22
N HIS A 68 -14.36 -11.49 -27.68
CA HIS A 68 -13.14 -11.21 -28.41
C HIS A 68 -11.88 -11.26 -27.54
N TYR A 69 -11.93 -10.62 -26.36
CA TYR A 69 -10.74 -10.44 -25.53
C TYR A 69 -10.47 -11.60 -24.58
N PHE A 70 -11.51 -12.28 -24.05
CA PHE A 70 -11.37 -13.18 -22.91
C PHE A 70 -11.80 -14.62 -23.21
N ASP A 71 -11.15 -15.59 -22.55
CA ASP A 71 -11.41 -17.03 -22.73
C ASP A 71 -12.66 -17.53 -21.96
N HIS A 72 -13.04 -16.81 -20.88
CA HIS A 72 -14.18 -17.14 -20.02
C HIS A 72 -15.16 -15.95 -19.87
N PRO A 73 -15.79 -15.50 -20.97
CA PRO A 73 -16.61 -14.28 -20.98
C PRO A 73 -17.80 -14.34 -20.01
N ALA A 74 -18.46 -15.49 -19.90
CA ALA A 74 -19.61 -15.68 -19.00
C ALA A 74 -19.27 -15.54 -17.51
N GLU A 75 -18.10 -16.03 -17.08
CA GLU A 75 -17.65 -15.90 -15.69
C GLU A 75 -17.27 -14.46 -15.34
N ILE A 76 -16.60 -13.78 -16.27
CA ILE A 76 -16.24 -12.36 -16.13
C ILE A 76 -17.52 -11.53 -16.04
N GLN A 77 -18.47 -11.76 -16.95
CA GLN A 77 -19.76 -11.08 -16.94
C GLN A 77 -20.46 -11.24 -15.60
N LYS A 78 -20.59 -12.48 -15.11
CA LYS A 78 -21.21 -12.76 -13.81
C LYS A 78 -20.54 -11.95 -12.70
N MET A 79 -19.21 -11.95 -12.64
CA MET A 79 -18.46 -11.20 -11.63
C MET A 79 -18.69 -9.68 -11.72
N LEU A 80 -18.71 -9.11 -12.92
CA LEU A 80 -18.95 -7.68 -13.14
C LEU A 80 -20.39 -7.29 -12.77
N GLU A 81 -21.36 -8.16 -13.03
CA GLU A 81 -22.79 -7.94 -12.74
C GLU A 81 -23.17 -8.24 -11.29
N THR A 82 -22.34 -8.97 -10.52
CA THR A 82 -22.64 -9.32 -9.12
C THR A 82 -22.62 -8.10 -8.17
N LYS A 83 -22.09 -6.94 -8.62
CA LYS A 83 -22.04 -5.72 -7.81
C LYS A 83 -22.78 -4.59 -8.52
N ASP A 84 -23.54 -3.79 -7.77
CA ASP A 84 -24.11 -2.49 -8.20
C ASP A 84 -23.04 -1.42 -8.51
N THR A 85 -21.84 -1.83 -8.92
CA THR A 85 -20.75 -0.96 -9.31
C THR A 85 -20.73 -0.89 -10.83
N SER A 86 -21.06 0.27 -11.40
CA SER A 86 -20.77 0.52 -12.82
C SER A 86 -19.24 0.53 -12.99
N PHE A 87 -18.66 -0.15 -13.98
CA PHE A 87 -17.23 -0.09 -14.27
C PHE A 87 -16.97 0.71 -15.54
N LEU A 88 -15.81 1.33 -15.71
CA LEU A 88 -15.40 1.89 -17.00
C LEU A 88 -14.67 0.85 -17.85
N TRP A 89 -14.97 0.76 -19.15
CA TRP A 89 -14.07 0.11 -20.10
C TRP A 89 -12.94 1.08 -20.45
N LEU A 90 -11.71 0.65 -20.22
CA LEU A 90 -10.51 1.42 -20.54
C LEU A 90 -9.72 0.67 -21.62
N SER A 91 -9.60 1.28 -22.80
CA SER A 91 -8.88 0.65 -23.90
C SER A 91 -7.44 0.32 -23.51
N PRO A 92 -6.91 -0.88 -23.85
CA PRO A 92 -5.52 -1.24 -23.58
C PRO A 92 -4.50 -0.23 -24.14
N THR A 93 -4.85 0.46 -25.24
CA THR A 93 -4.00 1.48 -25.89
C THR A 93 -3.79 2.74 -25.04
N TRP A 94 -4.62 2.97 -24.02
CA TRP A 94 -4.54 4.16 -23.18
C TRP A 94 -3.47 4.05 -22.09
N PHE A 95 -2.94 2.85 -21.84
CA PHE A 95 -1.95 2.60 -20.78
C PHE A 95 -0.53 2.63 -21.32
N HIS A 96 0.34 3.37 -20.63
CA HIS A 96 1.72 3.59 -21.02
C HIS A 96 2.67 3.19 -19.89
N SER A 97 3.83 2.64 -20.28
CA SER A 97 4.94 2.29 -19.39
C SER A 97 4.53 1.44 -18.17
N PRO A 98 3.80 0.31 -18.35
CA PRO A 98 3.43 -0.53 -17.23
C PRO A 98 4.68 -1.11 -16.56
N LYS A 99 4.79 -0.89 -15.25
CA LYS A 99 5.86 -1.44 -14.41
C LYS A 99 5.29 -2.50 -13.49
N PRO A 100 5.80 -3.74 -13.51
CA PRO A 100 5.35 -4.75 -12.56
C PRO A 100 5.73 -4.32 -11.14
N LEU A 101 4.77 -4.40 -10.23
CA LEU A 101 5.01 -4.34 -8.79
C LEU A 101 5.29 -5.76 -8.26
N PRO A 102 5.89 -5.91 -7.07
CA PRO A 102 6.10 -7.23 -6.48
C PRO A 102 4.80 -8.05 -6.46
N SER A 103 4.86 -9.25 -7.05
CA SER A 103 3.70 -10.12 -7.22
C SER A 103 3.18 -10.61 -5.86
N SER A 104 1.87 -10.82 -5.77
CA SER A 104 1.22 -11.43 -4.61
C SER A 104 0.46 -12.69 -5.04
N SER A 105 -0.03 -13.48 -4.08
CA SER A 105 -0.88 -14.65 -4.35
C SER A 105 -2.19 -14.31 -5.09
N ARG A 106 -2.56 -13.02 -5.21
CA ARG A 106 -3.77 -12.54 -5.89
C ARG A 106 -3.57 -12.13 -7.35
N GLY A 107 -2.38 -12.37 -7.89
CA GLY A 107 -2.01 -12.03 -9.27
C GLY A 107 -1.00 -10.89 -9.35
N GLN A 108 -0.61 -10.59 -10.58
CA GLN A 108 0.37 -9.55 -10.90
C GLN A 108 -0.29 -8.17 -10.91
N VAL A 109 0.32 -7.20 -10.22
CA VAL A 109 -0.10 -5.80 -10.26
C VAL A 109 0.92 -5.00 -11.07
N TYR A 110 0.44 -4.10 -11.92
CA TYR A 110 1.23 -3.18 -12.71
C TYR A 110 0.89 -1.75 -12.33
N LEU A 111 1.90 -0.91 -12.12
CA LEU A 111 1.73 0.54 -12.07
C LEU A 111 1.87 1.09 -13.49
N ALA A 112 0.87 1.82 -13.97
CA ALA A 112 0.86 2.37 -15.33
C ALA A 112 0.40 3.83 -15.35
N GLN A 113 0.75 4.55 -16.42
CA GLN A 113 0.16 5.85 -16.72
C GLN A 113 -0.99 5.66 -17.70
N CYS A 114 -2.22 5.98 -17.27
CA CYS A 114 -3.37 6.06 -18.13
C CYS A 114 -3.46 7.47 -18.75
N LYS A 115 -3.39 7.55 -20.08
CA LYS A 115 -3.59 8.78 -20.85
C LYS A 115 -4.99 8.73 -21.44
N LEU A 116 -5.92 9.45 -20.82
CA LEU A 116 -7.27 9.57 -21.34
C LEU A 116 -7.26 10.48 -22.58
N PRO A 117 -7.88 10.09 -23.70
CA PRO A 117 -7.81 10.86 -24.94
C PRO A 117 -8.30 12.30 -24.85
N TRP A 118 -9.34 12.54 -24.05
CA TRP A 118 -9.92 13.86 -23.80
C TRP A 118 -9.23 14.65 -22.66
N LYS A 119 -8.17 14.12 -22.05
CA LYS A 119 -7.47 14.76 -20.93
C LYS A 119 -5.99 14.96 -21.22
N LYS A 120 -5.53 16.21 -21.08
CA LYS A 120 -4.10 16.54 -21.22
C LYS A 120 -3.22 15.89 -20.13
N SER A 121 -3.76 15.69 -18.92
CA SER A 121 -3.03 15.10 -17.81
C SER A 121 -3.13 13.57 -17.78
N LYS A 122 -2.00 12.93 -17.53
CA LYS A 122 -1.89 11.50 -17.28
C LYS A 122 -2.34 11.17 -15.86
N ILE A 123 -2.92 10.00 -15.67
CA ILE A 123 -3.39 9.51 -14.37
C ILE A 123 -2.60 8.24 -14.05
N ASN A 124 -2.00 8.19 -12.86
CA ASN A 124 -1.36 6.96 -12.41
C ASN A 124 -2.44 5.97 -11.96
N VAL A 125 -2.35 4.75 -12.47
CA VAL A 125 -3.31 3.67 -12.18
C VAL A 125 -2.57 2.40 -11.79
N ALA A 126 -3.22 1.59 -10.97
CA ALA A 126 -2.81 0.23 -10.69
C ALA A 126 -3.71 -0.73 -11.49
N ILE A 127 -3.09 -1.62 -12.26
CA ILE A 127 -3.77 -2.63 -13.06
C ILE A 127 -3.45 -4.00 -12.46
N ARG A 128 -4.47 -4.71 -11.95
CA ARG A 128 -4.31 -6.08 -11.45
C ARG A 128 -4.74 -7.06 -12.52
N ALA A 129 -3.83 -7.92 -12.96
CA ALA A 129 -4.14 -9.06 -13.81
C ALA A 129 -4.86 -10.13 -12.99
N VAL A 130 -6.05 -10.52 -13.43
CA VAL A 130 -6.90 -11.51 -12.78
C VAL A 130 -6.70 -12.86 -13.46
N HIS A 131 -6.23 -13.83 -12.68
CA HIS A 131 -6.15 -15.24 -13.08
C HIS A 131 -7.32 -16.07 -12.53
N ASP A 132 -7.78 -15.74 -11.32
CA ASP A 132 -8.94 -16.37 -10.67
C ASP A 132 -9.96 -15.28 -10.36
N ILE A 133 -11.07 -15.31 -11.09
CA ILE A 133 -12.16 -14.31 -11.01
C ILE A 133 -12.92 -14.43 -9.69
N THR A 134 -13.00 -15.64 -9.11
CA THR A 134 -13.85 -15.93 -7.94
C THR A 134 -13.34 -15.31 -6.64
N ARG A 135 -12.05 -14.97 -6.57
CA ARG A 135 -11.38 -14.45 -5.35
C ARG A 135 -11.10 -12.94 -5.40
N GLN A 136 -11.74 -12.19 -6.30
CA GLN A 136 -11.42 -10.78 -6.52
C GLN A 136 -12.23 -9.83 -5.64
N CYS A 137 -11.54 -8.85 -5.05
CA CYS A 137 -12.16 -7.71 -4.39
C CYS A 137 -12.25 -6.52 -5.36
N LEU A 138 -13.47 -6.12 -5.71
CA LEU A 138 -13.75 -5.02 -6.64
C LEU A 138 -13.86 -3.65 -5.94
N LYS A 139 -13.51 -3.55 -4.65
CA LYS A 139 -13.54 -2.29 -3.92
C LYS A 139 -12.53 -1.33 -4.55
N HIS A 140 -12.95 -0.09 -4.83
CA HIS A 140 -12.12 0.96 -5.45
C HIS A 140 -11.67 0.70 -6.89
N VAL A 141 -12.16 -0.37 -7.53
CA VAL A 141 -11.96 -0.59 -8.96
C VAL A 141 -12.81 0.43 -9.72
N VAL A 142 -12.15 1.19 -10.59
CA VAL A 142 -12.78 2.24 -11.41
C VAL A 142 -13.13 1.71 -12.79
N GLY A 143 -12.46 0.66 -13.25
CA GLY A 143 -12.73 0.10 -14.56
C GLY A 143 -12.01 -1.21 -14.82
N VAL A 144 -12.17 -1.71 -16.04
CA VAL A 144 -11.57 -2.93 -16.54
C VAL A 144 -10.87 -2.68 -17.87
N THR A 145 -9.90 -3.53 -18.19
CA THR A 145 -9.16 -3.53 -19.45
C THR A 145 -8.71 -4.94 -19.80
N ALA A 146 -8.17 -5.13 -21.00
CA ALA A 146 -7.59 -6.38 -21.46
C ALA A 146 -6.06 -6.32 -21.39
N ILE A 147 -5.44 -7.32 -20.75
CA ILE A 147 -3.98 -7.45 -20.62
C ILE A 147 -3.52 -8.60 -21.52
N ARG A 148 -2.59 -8.34 -22.43
CA ARG A 148 -2.07 -9.39 -23.31
C ARG A 148 -1.40 -10.50 -22.49
N SER A 149 -1.86 -11.73 -22.69
CA SER A 149 -1.23 -12.93 -22.15
C SER A 149 -0.06 -13.34 -23.04
N ASN A 150 1.03 -13.81 -22.43
CA ASN A 150 2.14 -14.43 -23.16
C ASN A 150 1.91 -15.93 -23.40
N TYR A 151 0.91 -16.52 -22.75
CA TYR A 151 0.67 -17.97 -22.75
C TYR A 151 -0.52 -18.38 -23.63
N THR A 152 -1.46 -17.47 -23.84
CA THR A 152 -2.72 -17.72 -24.54
C THR A 152 -2.94 -16.67 -25.62
N LYS A 153 -3.68 -17.02 -26.68
CA LYS A 153 -4.15 -16.03 -27.66
C LYS A 153 -5.16 -15.03 -27.07
N TYR A 154 -5.79 -15.40 -25.95
CA TYR A 154 -6.73 -14.56 -25.19
C TYR A 154 -5.99 -13.64 -24.20
N HIS A 155 -6.62 -12.51 -23.90
CA HIS A 155 -6.15 -11.56 -22.90
C HIS A 155 -6.62 -11.97 -21.49
N LEU A 156 -5.87 -11.54 -20.48
CA LEU A 156 -6.28 -11.60 -19.08
C LEU A 156 -7.14 -10.37 -18.75
N LEU A 157 -8.11 -10.54 -17.86
CA LEU A 157 -8.87 -9.42 -17.32
C LEU A 157 -7.97 -8.56 -16.43
N GLY A 158 -7.90 -7.26 -16.75
CA GLY A 158 -7.22 -6.26 -15.94
C GLY A 158 -8.20 -5.42 -15.15
N LEU A 159 -8.16 -5.51 -13.81
CA LEU A 159 -8.92 -4.61 -12.95
C LEU A 159 -8.13 -3.32 -12.71
N VAL A 160 -8.71 -2.17 -13.03
CA VAL A 160 -8.04 -0.86 -12.99
C VAL A 160 -8.54 -0.06 -11.80
N SER A 161 -7.61 0.33 -10.93
CA SER A 161 -7.85 1.23 -9.80
C SER A 161 -6.95 2.46 -9.92
N LEU A 162 -7.31 3.56 -9.26
CA LEU A 162 -6.37 4.66 -9.11
C LEU A 162 -5.13 4.17 -8.34
N ALA A 163 -3.95 4.56 -8.80
CA ALA A 163 -2.73 4.25 -8.05
C ALA A 163 -2.76 5.02 -6.73
N ALA A 164 -2.39 4.33 -5.65
CA ALA A 164 -2.07 5.01 -4.41
C ALA A 164 -0.89 5.96 -4.63
N ASP A 165 -0.91 7.10 -3.95
CA ASP A 165 0.19 8.07 -3.96
C ASP A 165 1.45 7.45 -3.34
N ALA A 166 1.27 6.64 -2.30
CA ALA A 166 2.32 5.88 -1.64
C ALA A 166 1.75 4.78 -0.73
N THR A 167 2.61 3.89 -0.27
CA THR A 167 2.35 3.11 0.95
C THR A 167 2.82 3.89 2.18
N LEU A 168 2.29 3.55 3.36
CA LEU A 168 2.76 4.14 4.60
C LEU A 168 4.24 3.81 4.87
N GLU A 169 4.70 2.65 4.40
CA GLU A 169 6.11 2.26 4.39
C GLU A 169 7.00 3.29 3.67
N GLN A 170 6.56 3.86 2.54
CA GLN A 170 7.34 4.87 1.83
C GLN A 170 7.33 6.24 2.52
N TRP A 171 6.39 6.47 3.44
CA TRP A 171 6.19 7.74 4.13
C TRP A 171 6.91 7.79 5.48
N ILE A 172 6.93 6.69 6.24
CA ILE A 172 7.53 6.60 7.58
C ILE A 172 8.98 7.12 7.63
N PRO A 173 9.87 6.83 6.67
CA PRO A 173 11.25 7.30 6.75
C PRO A 173 11.39 8.83 6.70
N GLN A 174 10.32 9.57 6.38
CA GLN A 174 10.33 11.02 6.18
C GLN A 174 9.67 11.79 7.35
N VAL A 175 9.28 11.12 8.43
CA VAL A 175 8.53 11.73 9.55
C VAL A 175 9.32 12.78 10.32
N ASP A 176 10.65 12.82 10.21
CA ASP A 176 11.51 13.88 10.74
C ASP A 176 11.23 15.27 10.13
N SER A 177 10.49 15.32 9.02
CA SER A 177 10.06 16.55 8.35
C SER A 177 8.57 16.87 8.57
N TRP A 178 7.84 16.03 9.30
CA TRP A 178 6.40 16.16 9.47
C TRP A 178 6.06 16.88 10.76
N THR A 179 5.03 17.72 10.72
CA THR A 179 4.43 18.24 11.95
C THR A 179 3.77 17.11 12.75
N PHE A 180 3.74 17.25 14.08
CA PHE A 180 2.97 16.33 14.93
C PHE A 180 1.50 16.22 14.51
N GLN A 181 0.89 17.32 14.08
CA GLN A 181 -0.48 17.30 13.56
C GLN A 181 -0.63 16.36 12.35
N LYS A 182 0.35 16.35 11.43
CA LYS A 182 0.36 15.43 10.30
C LYS A 182 0.54 13.98 10.78
N ILE A 183 1.48 13.73 11.71
CA ILE A 183 1.70 12.40 12.30
C ILE A 183 0.40 11.87 12.92
N TYR A 184 -0.24 12.66 13.77
CA TYR A 184 -1.47 12.26 14.49
C TYR A 184 -2.65 12.08 13.56
N ARG A 185 -2.77 12.88 12.48
CA ARG A 185 -3.80 12.67 11.45
C ARG A 185 -3.60 11.34 10.72
N VAL A 186 -2.37 11.02 10.31
CA VAL A 186 -2.08 9.75 9.62
C VAL A 186 -2.31 8.56 10.57
N ALA A 187 -1.92 8.69 11.85
CA ALA A 187 -2.22 7.71 12.89
C ALA A 187 -3.73 7.49 13.05
N LEU A 188 -4.52 8.56 13.13
CA LEU A 188 -5.97 8.49 13.28
C LEU A 188 -6.62 7.84 12.06
N MET A 189 -6.20 8.22 10.85
CA MET A 189 -6.74 7.63 9.62
C MET A 189 -6.43 6.15 9.50
N THR A 190 -5.21 5.73 9.87
CA THR A 190 -4.81 4.31 9.89
C THR A 190 -5.63 3.54 10.92
N SER A 191 -5.83 4.10 12.12
CA SER A 191 -6.64 3.52 13.18
C SER A 191 -8.12 3.44 12.79
N SER A 192 -8.63 4.44 12.07
CA SER A 192 -10.01 4.49 11.58
C SER A 192 -10.25 3.44 10.51
N ALA A 193 -9.33 3.26 9.56
CA ALA A 193 -9.43 2.21 8.54
C ALA A 193 -9.46 0.81 9.18
N LEU A 194 -8.68 0.59 10.25
CA LEU A 194 -8.72 -0.66 11.01
C LEU A 194 -10.04 -0.83 11.78
N ARG A 195 -10.53 0.23 12.44
CA ARG A 195 -11.81 0.24 13.14
C ARG A 195 -12.94 -0.16 12.20
N ASP A 196 -13.00 0.45 11.02
CA ASP A 196 -14.06 0.18 10.04
C ASP A 196 -14.02 -1.29 9.58
N LEU A 197 -12.82 -1.88 9.43
CA LEU A 197 -12.65 -3.31 9.17
C LEU A 197 -13.16 -4.18 10.34
N HIS A 198 -12.86 -3.79 11.58
CA HIS A 198 -13.29 -4.51 12.78
C HIS A 198 -14.80 -4.42 13.03
N HIS A 199 -15.46 -3.33 12.64
CA HIS A 199 -16.91 -3.12 12.74
C HIS A 199 -17.68 -4.07 11.82
N VAL A 200 -17.13 -4.43 10.66
CA VAL A 200 -17.68 -5.47 9.79
C VAL A 200 -17.22 -6.90 10.18
N ASN A 201 -16.75 -7.08 11.42
CA ASN A 201 -16.27 -8.34 11.98
C ASN A 201 -15.17 -9.04 11.16
N ARG A 202 -14.34 -8.27 10.45
CA ARG A 202 -13.17 -8.77 9.74
C ARG A 202 -11.88 -8.45 10.50
N VAL A 203 -10.86 -9.26 10.26
CA VAL A 203 -9.52 -9.10 10.81
C VAL A 203 -8.54 -9.00 9.65
N HIS A 204 -7.58 -8.10 9.76
CA HIS A 204 -6.53 -7.94 8.76
C HIS A 204 -5.46 -9.02 8.97
N PRO A 205 -5.19 -9.91 8.01
CA PRO A 205 -4.26 -11.03 8.24
C PRO A 205 -2.80 -10.63 8.28
N ASN A 206 -2.47 -9.48 7.67
CA ASN A 206 -1.10 -9.04 7.47
C ASN A 206 -0.96 -7.52 7.63
N LEU A 207 -1.33 -6.98 8.80
CA LEU A 207 -1.33 -5.52 9.03
C LEU A 207 0.10 -5.01 9.22
N GLN A 208 0.57 -4.17 8.31
CA GLN A 208 1.92 -3.58 8.31
C GLN A 208 1.99 -2.38 7.36
N PRO A 209 2.98 -1.47 7.48
CA PRO A 209 3.03 -0.24 6.69
C PRO A 209 2.95 -0.42 5.17
N LYS A 210 3.49 -1.51 4.62
CA LYS A 210 3.40 -1.80 3.17
C LYS A 210 1.97 -2.02 2.69
N ASN A 211 1.10 -2.47 3.59
CA ASN A 211 -0.30 -2.82 3.34
C ASN A 211 -1.26 -1.69 3.75
N VAL A 212 -0.72 -0.52 4.10
CA VAL A 212 -1.49 0.71 4.34
C VAL A 212 -1.22 1.64 3.14
N LEU A 213 -2.21 1.76 2.25
CA LEU A 213 -2.14 2.61 1.06
C LEU A 213 -2.64 4.01 1.38
N ILE A 214 -2.02 5.00 0.76
CA ILE A 214 -2.42 6.40 0.87
C ILE A 214 -2.82 6.89 -0.51
N THR A 215 -4.06 7.34 -0.65
CA THR A 215 -4.64 7.77 -1.94
C THR A 215 -5.38 9.07 -1.73
N ARG A 216 -4.92 10.17 -2.35
CA ARG A 216 -5.54 11.51 -2.27
C ARG A 216 -5.78 11.97 -0.83
N GLY A 217 -4.84 11.66 0.07
CA GLY A 217 -4.97 11.98 1.49
C GLY A 217 -6.01 11.15 2.24
N GLN A 218 -6.40 9.99 1.73
CA GLN A 218 -7.16 8.94 2.43
C GLN A 218 -6.28 7.72 2.68
N VAL A 219 -6.58 6.94 3.72
CA VAL A 219 -5.86 5.70 4.06
C VAL A 219 -6.76 4.50 3.77
N GLU A 220 -6.22 3.50 3.10
CA GLU A 220 -6.89 2.25 2.78
C GLU A 220 -6.02 1.05 3.16
N LEU A 221 -6.63 -0.01 3.67
CA LEU A 221 -5.93 -1.28 3.94
C LEU A 221 -5.98 -2.18 2.69
N THR A 222 -4.88 -2.86 2.40
CA THR A 222 -4.75 -3.81 1.28
C THR A 222 -4.17 -5.13 1.75
N ASP A 223 -4.15 -6.15 0.89
CA ASP A 223 -3.75 -7.53 1.25
C ASP A 223 -4.66 -8.15 2.33
N GLU A 224 -5.94 -7.76 2.32
CA GLU A 224 -6.99 -8.34 3.17
C GLU A 224 -7.42 -9.73 2.67
N GLN A 225 -6.52 -10.72 2.70
CA GLN A 225 -6.88 -12.11 2.43
C GLN A 225 -7.95 -12.58 3.41
N GLN A 226 -8.97 -13.30 2.93
CA GLN A 226 -9.83 -14.04 3.84
C GLN A 226 -8.99 -15.18 4.39
N VAL A 227 -8.53 -15.01 5.62
CA VAL A 227 -7.83 -16.06 6.36
C VAL A 227 -8.86 -16.65 7.31
N MET A 228 -9.02 -17.97 7.28
CA MET A 228 -9.86 -18.67 8.24
C MET A 228 -9.15 -18.64 9.60
N SER A 229 -9.93 -18.49 10.68
CA SER A 229 -9.37 -18.49 12.04
C SER A 229 -8.54 -19.77 12.27
N GLY A 230 -7.24 -19.63 12.58
CA GLY A 230 -6.34 -20.76 12.85
C GLY A 230 -5.34 -21.13 11.74
N GLU A 231 -5.36 -20.47 10.58
CA GLU A 231 -4.34 -20.70 9.53
C GLU A 231 -2.94 -20.15 9.90
N ARG A 232 -1.90 -20.71 9.28
CA ARG A 232 -0.49 -20.30 9.47
C ARG A 232 -0.31 -18.80 9.24
N LEU A 233 0.35 -18.14 10.19
CA LEU A 233 0.77 -16.75 10.07
C LEU A 233 1.62 -16.54 8.80
N TYR A 234 1.26 -15.55 7.99
CA TYR A 234 2.10 -15.06 6.90
C TYR A 234 2.29 -13.55 7.06
N GLY A 235 3.50 -13.05 6.79
CA GLY A 235 3.82 -11.64 7.01
C GLY A 235 5.23 -11.42 7.54
N ARG A 236 5.50 -10.20 8.00
CA ARG A 236 6.79 -9.84 8.61
C ARG A 236 6.71 -10.05 10.11
N TYR A 237 7.58 -10.92 10.63
CA TYR A 237 7.64 -11.33 12.03
C TYR A 237 7.54 -10.19 13.07
N PRO A 238 8.18 -9.02 12.88
CA PRO A 238 8.09 -7.92 13.84
C PRO A 238 6.67 -7.44 14.12
N TYR A 239 5.74 -7.61 13.18
CA TYR A 239 4.34 -7.17 13.32
C TYR A 239 3.42 -8.23 13.95
N PHE A 240 3.93 -9.42 14.24
CA PHE A 240 3.15 -10.46 14.92
C PHE A 240 3.07 -10.21 16.42
N ALA A 241 1.86 -10.33 16.95
CA ALA A 241 1.63 -10.25 18.38
C ALA A 241 2.20 -11.50 19.10
N PRO A 242 2.60 -11.40 20.37
CA PRO A 242 3.26 -12.48 21.12
C PRO A 242 2.48 -13.81 21.14
N GLU A 243 1.16 -13.74 21.09
CA GLU A 243 0.27 -14.90 21.10
C GLU A 243 0.18 -15.64 19.74
N LEU A 244 0.85 -15.13 18.71
CA LEU A 244 0.97 -15.74 17.38
C LEU A 244 -0.37 -16.17 16.73
N ARG A 245 -1.43 -15.39 16.95
CA ARG A 245 -2.76 -15.58 16.33
C ARG A 245 -3.20 -14.35 15.56
N VAL A 246 -4.09 -14.54 14.59
CA VAL A 246 -4.75 -13.45 13.84
C VAL A 246 -6.13 -13.21 14.44
N ASP A 247 -6.26 -12.13 15.22
CA ASP A 247 -7.54 -11.67 15.76
C ASP A 247 -7.56 -10.12 15.83
N LYS A 248 -8.69 -9.54 16.29
CA LYS A 248 -8.79 -8.07 16.42
C LYS A 248 -7.71 -7.51 17.37
N ARG A 249 -7.31 -8.22 18.42
CA ARG A 249 -6.31 -7.76 19.41
C ARG A 249 -4.88 -7.85 18.88
N SER A 250 -4.57 -8.82 18.03
CA SER A 250 -3.26 -8.88 17.36
C SER A 250 -3.14 -7.84 16.25
N ASN A 251 -4.24 -7.44 15.61
CA ASN A 251 -4.29 -6.24 14.77
C ASN A 251 -3.98 -4.96 15.57
N ILE A 252 -4.46 -4.83 16.81
CA ILE A 252 -4.13 -3.68 17.67
C ILE A 252 -2.64 -3.67 18.01
N TYR A 253 -2.03 -4.82 18.26
CA TYR A 253 -0.59 -4.91 18.46
C TYR A 253 0.20 -4.41 17.23
N ALA A 254 -0.16 -4.90 16.03
CA ALA A 254 0.44 -4.43 14.78
C ALA A 254 0.19 -2.93 14.54
N LEU A 255 -0.98 -2.40 14.91
CA LEU A 255 -1.26 -0.97 14.88
C LEU A 255 -0.35 -0.21 15.84
N GLY A 256 -0.13 -0.70 17.07
CA GLY A 256 0.79 -0.10 18.03
C GLY A 256 2.21 0.05 17.49
N ILE A 257 2.69 -0.96 16.75
CA ILE A 257 3.95 -0.87 16.02
C ILE A 257 3.90 0.27 14.99
N ILE A 258 2.89 0.30 14.13
CA ILE A 258 2.76 1.34 13.10
C ILE A 258 2.71 2.75 13.73
N LEU A 259 1.99 2.92 14.84
CA LEU A 259 1.90 4.17 15.58
C LEU A 259 3.26 4.61 16.14
N TRP A 260 4.06 3.67 16.64
CA TRP A 260 5.43 3.94 17.06
C TRP A 260 6.35 4.28 15.87
N GLN A 261 6.19 3.61 14.72
CA GLN A 261 6.97 3.91 13.52
C GLN A 261 6.66 5.31 12.97
N LEU A 262 5.41 5.76 13.09
CA LEU A 262 4.97 7.10 12.70
C LEU A 262 5.65 8.24 13.48
N VAL A 263 6.16 7.97 14.69
CA VAL A 263 6.92 8.95 15.48
C VAL A 263 8.43 8.70 15.47
N SER A 264 8.87 7.46 15.30
CA SER A 264 10.31 7.11 15.30
C SER A 264 10.97 7.17 13.93
N GLY A 265 10.19 7.08 12.84
CA GLY A 265 10.71 6.99 11.49
C GLY A 265 11.48 5.71 11.19
N VAL A 266 11.34 4.69 12.03
CA VAL A 266 12.06 3.42 11.95
C VAL A 266 11.19 2.37 11.26
N LEU A 267 11.70 1.79 10.17
CA LEU A 267 11.11 0.62 9.55
C LEU A 267 11.88 -0.64 9.90
N PHE A 268 11.16 -1.75 9.98
CA PHE A 268 11.80 -3.06 10.05
C PHE A 268 12.19 -3.53 8.63
N PRO A 269 13.47 -3.89 8.40
CA PRO A 269 13.90 -4.38 7.09
C PRO A 269 13.15 -5.66 6.72
N ALA A 270 12.84 -5.80 5.43
CA ALA A 270 12.22 -7.02 4.91
C ALA A 270 13.28 -8.08 4.56
N SER A 271 14.50 -7.63 4.27
CA SER A 271 15.60 -8.43 3.72
C SER A 271 16.52 -9.08 4.76
N VAL A 272 16.46 -8.66 6.03
CA VAL A 272 17.35 -9.16 7.10
C VAL A 272 16.61 -9.34 8.42
N ALA A 273 17.14 -10.21 9.27
CA ALA A 273 16.63 -10.40 10.62
C ALA A 273 16.73 -9.09 11.44
N VAL A 274 15.69 -8.82 12.23
CA VAL A 274 15.59 -7.63 13.06
C VAL A 274 16.28 -7.88 14.39
N CYS A 275 17.35 -7.14 14.68
CA CYS A 275 18.03 -7.20 15.97
C CYS A 275 17.21 -6.48 17.05
N PRO A 276 16.73 -7.16 18.12
CA PRO A 276 15.91 -6.53 19.15
C PRO A 276 16.62 -5.41 19.89
N LYS A 277 17.96 -5.44 20.00
CA LYS A 277 18.74 -4.38 20.65
C LYS A 277 18.66 -3.06 19.87
N VAL A 278 18.74 -3.14 18.55
CA VAL A 278 18.80 -1.97 17.66
C VAL A 278 17.41 -1.51 17.22
N TYR A 279 16.46 -2.42 17.08
CA TYR A 279 15.09 -2.10 16.68
C TYR A 279 14.11 -2.09 17.85
N ARG A 280 14.62 -1.94 19.07
CA ARG A 280 13.81 -1.87 20.30
C ARG A 280 12.79 -0.72 20.17
N ILE A 281 11.54 -1.05 20.45
CA ILE A 281 10.48 -0.06 20.66
C ILE A 281 10.71 0.58 22.02
N HIS A 282 10.94 1.89 22.03
CA HIS A 282 11.13 2.69 23.25
C HIS A 282 10.39 4.02 23.14
N SER A 283 10.20 4.67 24.28
CA SER A 283 9.70 6.04 24.38
C SER A 283 10.63 7.02 23.66
N LEU A 284 10.06 8.03 23.01
CA LEU A 284 10.81 9.14 22.41
C LEU A 284 10.61 10.39 23.27
N LYS A 285 11.70 11.05 23.66
CA LYS A 285 11.61 12.21 24.58
C LYS A 285 10.86 13.38 23.95
N SER A 286 10.99 13.54 22.64
CA SER A 286 10.35 14.60 21.86
C SER A 286 8.86 14.40 21.59
N VAL A 287 8.26 13.26 21.96
CA VAL A 287 6.87 12.91 21.62
C VAL A 287 5.96 13.08 22.84
N ASP A 288 4.75 13.61 22.64
CA ASP A 288 3.75 13.76 23.72
C ASP A 288 3.48 12.44 24.44
N ARG A 289 3.50 12.48 25.77
CA ARG A 289 3.31 11.29 26.61
C ARG A 289 1.99 10.57 26.32
N ALA A 290 0.91 11.30 26.06
CA ALA A 290 -0.38 10.67 25.75
C ALA A 290 -0.33 9.92 24.42
N TYR A 291 0.42 10.40 23.41
CA TYR A 291 0.64 9.60 22.19
C TYR A 291 1.45 8.33 22.49
N GLN A 292 2.45 8.44 23.37
CA GLN A 292 3.26 7.28 23.77
C GLN A 292 2.44 6.24 24.51
N ASP A 293 1.59 6.67 25.44
CA ASP A 293 0.70 5.79 26.18
C ASP A 293 -0.25 5.02 25.23
N ILE A 294 -0.75 5.67 24.16
CA ILE A 294 -1.60 5.00 23.14
C ILE A 294 -0.87 3.82 22.50
N PHE A 295 0.32 4.03 21.94
CA PHE A 295 1.00 2.92 21.24
C PHE A 295 1.55 1.88 22.22
N LEU A 296 1.95 2.28 23.44
CA LEU A 296 2.40 1.34 24.46
C LEU A 296 1.27 0.44 24.97
N GLN A 297 0.06 0.98 25.14
CA GLN A 297 -1.14 0.18 25.47
C GLN A 297 -1.48 -0.81 24.33
N CYS A 298 -1.35 -0.38 23.07
CA CYS A 298 -1.53 -1.28 21.93
C CYS A 298 -0.52 -2.45 21.94
N LEU A 299 0.69 -2.22 22.45
CA LEU A 299 1.78 -3.21 22.53
C LEU A 299 1.76 -4.06 23.80
N HIS A 300 0.68 -4.00 24.59
CA HIS A 300 0.58 -4.79 25.82
C HIS A 300 0.72 -6.30 25.53
N LYS A 301 1.49 -7.01 26.36
CA LYS A 301 1.75 -8.46 26.18
C LYS A 301 0.46 -9.26 26.25
N ASP A 302 -0.32 -9.04 27.30
CA ASP A 302 -1.66 -9.59 27.44
C ASP A 302 -2.60 -8.92 26.43
N PRO A 303 -3.19 -9.68 25.48
CA PRO A 303 -4.10 -9.17 24.48
C PRO A 303 -5.37 -8.55 25.07
N ASP A 304 -5.82 -8.97 26.25
CA ASP A 304 -7.05 -8.45 26.88
C ASP A 304 -6.88 -7.06 27.49
N GLN A 305 -5.63 -6.64 27.69
CA GLN A 305 -5.30 -5.28 28.15
C GLN A 305 -5.08 -4.30 26.99
N ARG A 306 -5.18 -4.75 25.74
CA ARG A 306 -5.04 -3.87 24.57
C ARG A 306 -6.36 -3.13 24.31
N PRO A 307 -6.32 -1.85 23.91
CA PRO A 307 -7.51 -1.11 23.56
C PRO A 307 -8.17 -1.64 22.29
N THR A 308 -9.44 -1.32 22.07
CA THR A 308 -10.10 -1.50 20.77
C THR A 308 -9.66 -0.42 19.78
N ALA A 309 -9.88 -0.65 18.48
CA ALA A 309 -9.59 0.36 17.45
C ALA A 309 -10.41 1.65 17.67
N ASP A 310 -11.63 1.55 18.20
CA ASP A 310 -12.45 2.70 18.61
C ASP A 310 -11.78 3.51 19.73
N GLN A 311 -11.26 2.84 20.77
CA GLN A 311 -10.58 3.50 21.89
C GLN A 311 -9.28 4.19 21.44
N VAL A 312 -8.55 3.58 20.51
CA VAL A 312 -7.36 4.20 19.89
C VAL A 312 -7.76 5.45 19.10
N CYS A 313 -8.78 5.36 18.23
CA CYS A 313 -9.30 6.51 17.48
C CYS A 313 -9.73 7.65 18.42
N HIS A 314 -10.48 7.32 19.47
CA HIS A 314 -10.94 8.30 20.46
C HIS A 314 -9.77 9.01 21.15
N SER A 315 -8.76 8.26 21.59
CA SER A 315 -7.55 8.82 22.22
C SER A 315 -6.77 9.74 21.27
N LEU A 316 -6.65 9.37 20.00
CA LEU A 316 -5.99 10.18 18.97
C LEU A 316 -6.79 11.46 18.64
N ILE A 317 -8.12 11.40 18.60
CA ILE A 317 -8.99 12.57 18.43
C ILE A 317 -8.80 13.53 19.62
N HIS A 318 -8.82 13.02 20.85
CA HIS A 318 -8.58 13.84 22.04
C HIS A 318 -7.22 14.53 21.99
N LEU A 319 -6.18 13.83 21.54
CA LEU A 319 -4.86 14.42 21.37
C LEU A 319 -4.84 15.53 20.30
N LEU A 320 -5.48 15.30 19.15
CA LEU A 320 -5.59 16.29 18.06
C LEU A 320 -6.35 17.55 18.46
N LEU A 321 -7.29 17.45 19.39
CA LEU A 321 -8.10 18.58 19.87
C LEU A 321 -7.42 19.41 20.97
N ARG A 322 -6.26 18.98 21.50
CA ARG A 322 -5.52 19.76 22.51
C ARG A 322 -4.95 21.04 21.90
N LYS A 323 -5.33 22.20 22.44
CA LYS A 323 -4.99 23.53 21.89
C LYS A 323 -3.53 23.97 22.09
N ASN A 324 -2.73 23.32 22.96
CA ASN A 324 -1.39 23.75 23.35
C ASN A 324 -0.36 22.61 23.43
N LEU A 325 -0.17 21.84 22.36
CA LEU A 325 0.95 20.89 22.27
C LEU A 325 2.22 21.68 21.90
N ALA A 326 2.94 22.19 22.90
CA ALA A 326 4.26 22.80 22.72
C ALA A 326 5.31 21.71 22.48
N LEU A 327 5.21 21.02 21.35
CA LEU A 327 6.14 19.97 20.96
C LEU A 327 7.28 20.56 20.12
N ASN A 328 8.51 20.23 20.48
CA ASN A 328 9.69 20.73 19.78
C ASN A 328 9.95 19.91 18.52
N GLN A 329 9.51 20.43 17.38
CA GLN A 329 9.67 19.81 16.08
C GLN A 329 11.15 19.60 15.68
N GLN A 330 12.04 20.49 16.11
CA GLN A 330 13.47 20.36 15.80
C GLN A 330 14.10 19.21 16.60
N GLU A 331 13.76 19.12 17.89
CA GLU A 331 14.22 18.02 18.75
C GLU A 331 13.71 16.67 18.24
N HIS A 332 12.44 16.58 17.84
CA HIS A 332 11.88 15.38 17.20
C HIS A 332 12.62 14.99 15.92
N SER A 333 12.89 15.98 15.06
CA SER A 333 13.62 15.77 13.81
C SER A 333 15.03 15.21 14.07
N LEU A 334 15.72 15.72 15.10
CA LEU A 334 17.05 15.26 15.50
C LEU A 334 17.01 13.85 16.11
N GLU A 335 16.05 13.56 16.99
CA GLU A 335 15.89 12.25 17.62
C GLU A 335 15.61 11.16 16.56
N VAL A 336 14.71 11.42 15.62
CA VAL A 336 14.43 10.50 14.49
C VAL A 336 15.67 10.27 13.63
N ARG A 337 16.40 11.33 13.26
CA ARG A 337 17.62 11.20 12.43
C ARG A 337 18.72 10.44 13.15
N SER A 338 18.95 10.72 14.42
CA SER A 338 19.92 10.02 15.25
C SER A 338 19.60 8.52 15.30
N ARG A 339 18.32 8.17 15.47
CA ARG A 339 17.88 6.78 15.45
C ARG A 339 18.11 6.09 14.10
N GLN A 340 17.82 6.77 12.99
CA GLN A 340 18.07 6.25 11.66
C GLN A 340 19.58 6.04 11.39
N VAL A 341 20.43 6.96 11.85
CA VAL A 341 21.90 6.85 11.76
C VAL A 341 22.41 5.63 12.54
N GLU A 342 21.95 5.43 13.78
CA GLU A 342 22.33 4.28 14.61
C GLU A 342 21.99 2.94 13.91
N ILE A 343 20.81 2.84 13.32
CA ILE A 343 20.37 1.63 12.61
C ILE A 343 21.20 1.41 11.35
N VAL A 344 21.46 2.44 10.54
CA VAL A 344 22.31 2.31 9.34
C VAL A 344 23.72 1.89 9.73
N LYS A 345 24.27 2.46 10.79
CA LYS A 345 25.57 2.10 11.33
C LYS A 345 25.62 0.62 11.72
N TYR A 346 24.62 0.14 12.45
CA TYR A 346 24.48 -1.28 12.79
C TYR A 346 24.42 -2.17 11.54
N LEU A 347 23.59 -1.82 10.57
CA LEU A 347 23.43 -2.61 9.34
C LEU A 347 24.74 -2.74 8.56
N LEU A 348 25.55 -1.67 8.51
CA LEU A 348 26.86 -1.69 7.86
C LEU A 348 27.89 -2.60 8.57
N HIS A 349 27.77 -2.79 9.89
CA HIS A 349 28.64 -3.67 10.68
C HIS A 349 28.24 -5.14 10.59
N TYR A 350 26.93 -5.43 10.53
CA TYR A 350 26.42 -6.80 10.68
C TYR A 350 26.78 -7.74 9.52
N ARG A 351 26.75 -7.28 8.25
CA ARG A 351 27.28 -7.99 7.07
C ARG A 351 27.27 -7.11 5.83
N ARG A 352 28.45 -6.73 5.29
CA ARG A 352 28.59 -5.80 4.14
C ARG A 352 27.77 -6.19 2.90
N GLY A 353 27.56 -7.49 2.64
CA GLY A 353 26.77 -7.97 1.49
C GLY A 353 25.25 -7.88 1.66
N LEU A 354 24.74 -7.81 2.89
CA LEU A 354 23.30 -7.74 3.19
C LEU A 354 22.85 -6.35 3.68
N ALA A 355 23.80 -5.44 3.93
CA ALA A 355 23.51 -4.11 4.44
C ALA A 355 22.76 -3.23 3.42
N LEU A 356 23.09 -3.34 2.14
CA LEU A 356 22.56 -2.41 1.13
C LEU A 356 21.05 -2.57 0.90
N PRO A 357 20.49 -3.80 0.73
CA PRO A 357 19.04 -3.99 0.69
C PRO A 357 18.34 -3.52 1.96
N ALA A 358 18.88 -3.82 3.15
CA ALA A 358 18.28 -3.41 4.41
C ALA A 358 18.26 -1.87 4.59
N ILE A 359 19.31 -1.18 4.14
CA ILE A 359 19.36 0.29 4.13
C ILE A 359 18.37 0.86 3.10
N GLN A 360 18.17 0.18 1.96
CA GLN A 360 17.15 0.57 0.98
C GLN A 360 15.73 0.43 1.56
N ASP A 361 15.45 -0.66 2.28
CA ASP A 361 14.19 -0.87 2.99
C ASP A 361 13.95 0.23 4.04
N LEU A 362 14.95 0.54 4.87
CA LEU A 362 14.85 1.56 5.91
C LEU A 362 14.59 2.97 5.34
N MET A 363 15.17 3.27 4.19
CA MET A 363 15.13 4.60 3.57
C MET A 363 14.20 4.66 2.36
N GLN A 364 13.26 3.73 2.26
CA GLN A 364 12.33 3.68 1.14
C GLN A 364 11.48 4.96 1.11
N GLY A 365 11.36 5.57 -0.06
CA GLY A 365 10.64 6.84 -0.23
C GLY A 365 11.38 8.09 0.28
N ALA A 366 12.50 7.96 1.00
CA ALA A 366 13.28 9.12 1.43
C ALA A 366 13.98 9.83 0.24
N SER A 367 14.10 11.17 0.34
CA SER A 367 14.78 11.97 -0.68
C SER A 367 16.24 11.58 -0.87
N LEU A 368 16.79 11.82 -2.07
CA LEU A 368 18.21 11.57 -2.35
C LEU A 368 19.12 12.33 -1.38
N LYS A 369 18.79 13.60 -1.10
CA LYS A 369 19.51 14.45 -0.14
C LYS A 369 19.55 13.81 1.26
N LYS A 370 18.42 13.29 1.75
CA LYS A 370 18.37 12.63 3.06
C LYS A 370 19.22 11.36 3.09
N ARG A 371 19.11 10.52 2.06
CA ARG A 371 19.90 9.29 1.94
C ARG A 371 21.40 9.57 1.89
N MET A 372 21.82 10.60 1.17
CA MET A 372 23.22 11.05 1.12
C MET A 372 23.69 11.57 2.47
N MET A 373 22.88 12.39 3.15
CA MET A 373 23.22 12.94 4.46
C MET A 373 23.46 11.83 5.48
N ILE A 374 22.53 10.87 5.63
CA ILE A 374 22.70 9.77 6.60
C ILE A 374 23.93 8.92 6.28
N ARG A 375 24.19 8.62 5.00
CA ARG A 375 25.40 7.89 4.60
C ARG A 375 26.68 8.65 4.94
N ALA A 376 26.72 9.95 4.66
CA ALA A 376 27.87 10.79 4.98
C ALA A 376 28.12 10.87 6.49
N THR A 377 27.07 11.05 7.30
CA THR A 377 27.16 11.06 8.76
C THR A 377 27.73 9.75 9.28
N VAL A 378 27.19 8.61 8.84
CA VAL A 378 27.68 7.30 9.28
C VAL A 378 29.14 7.08 8.86
N SER A 379 29.51 7.41 7.61
CA SER A 379 30.90 7.28 7.16
C SER A 379 31.87 8.13 7.99
N LEU A 380 31.48 9.35 8.38
CA LEU A 380 32.29 10.21 9.24
C LEU A 380 32.44 9.63 10.65
N GLU A 381 31.36 9.17 11.26
CA GLU A 381 31.41 8.54 12.59
C GLU A 381 32.34 7.32 12.61
N LEU A 382 32.23 6.44 11.60
CA LEU A 382 33.08 5.26 11.49
C LEU A 382 34.55 5.60 11.27
N PHE A 383 34.83 6.66 10.52
CA PHE A 383 36.18 7.16 10.36
C PHE A 383 36.77 7.63 11.71
N PHE A 384 36.01 8.39 12.51
CA PHE A 384 36.47 8.84 13.82
C PHE A 384 36.61 7.68 14.84
N GLU A 385 35.75 6.67 14.79
CA GLU A 385 35.86 5.47 15.63
C GLU A 385 37.14 4.68 15.29
N SER A 386 37.43 4.47 14.00
CA SER A 386 38.67 3.80 13.56
C SER A 386 39.94 4.55 13.98
N LYS A 387 39.87 5.88 14.14
CA LYS A 387 40.98 6.70 14.67
C LYS A 387 41.10 6.62 16.20
N LYS A 388 40.00 6.48 16.94
CA LYS A 388 40.03 6.25 18.39
C LYS A 388 40.66 4.89 18.72
N ASP A 389 40.29 3.84 17.99
CA ASP A 389 40.86 2.49 18.17
C ASP A 389 42.35 2.42 17.76
N SER A 390 42.87 3.42 17.03
CA SER A 390 44.30 3.54 16.74
C SER A 390 45.11 4.25 17.84
N CYS A 391 44.45 4.92 18.78
CA CYS A 391 45.09 5.60 19.92
C CYS A 391 44.99 4.81 21.24
N ASP A 392 44.01 3.91 21.38
CA ASP A 392 43.88 3.02 22.53
C ASP A 392 43.84 1.57 22.04
N LYS A 393 44.92 0.80 22.26
CA LYS A 393 44.88 -0.66 22.06
C LYS A 393 44.07 -1.29 23.19
N PRO A 394 42.96 -2.00 22.93
CA PRO A 394 42.42 -2.94 23.90
C PRO A 394 43.24 -4.23 23.82
N VAL A 395 43.74 -4.65 24.98
CA VAL A 395 44.25 -6.01 25.20
C VAL A 395 43.10 -7.00 24.97
N CYS A 396 43.33 -8.05 24.20
CA CYS A 396 42.41 -9.15 23.98
C CYS A 396 41.88 -9.75 25.30
N GLY A 397 40.59 -10.05 25.33
CA GLY A 397 39.98 -10.91 26.34
C GLY A 397 38.50 -10.57 26.48
N ASP A 398 37.64 -11.32 25.77
CA ASP A 398 36.40 -11.88 26.31
C ASP A 398 35.52 -12.37 25.15
N THR A 399 35.49 -13.69 25.01
CA THR A 399 34.45 -14.44 24.30
C THR A 399 33.09 -14.04 24.85
N ILE A 400 32.21 -13.55 23.97
CA ILE A 400 30.80 -13.33 24.31
C ILE A 400 30.12 -14.70 24.35
N ASP A 401 29.87 -15.21 25.55
CA ASP A 401 28.97 -16.34 25.76
C ASP A 401 27.54 -15.94 25.33
N LEU A 402 26.97 -16.73 24.44
CA LEU A 402 25.57 -16.62 24.04
C LEU A 402 24.69 -17.21 25.16
N PRO A 403 23.55 -16.58 25.52
CA PRO A 403 22.66 -17.12 26.54
C PRO A 403 22.02 -18.45 26.10
N ASP A 404 21.87 -19.38 27.05
CA ASP A 404 21.51 -20.80 26.85
C ASP A 404 20.28 -21.07 25.95
N TRP A 405 19.36 -20.13 25.81
CA TRP A 405 18.18 -20.28 24.96
C TRP A 405 18.46 -20.16 23.44
N MET A 406 19.68 -19.78 23.04
CA MET A 406 20.15 -19.82 21.64
C MET A 406 20.78 -21.16 21.24
N GLN A 407 20.91 -22.14 22.15
CA GLN A 407 21.53 -23.45 21.85
C GLN A 407 20.54 -24.58 21.48
N VAL A 408 19.25 -24.30 21.31
CA VAL A 408 18.31 -25.35 20.87
C VAL A 408 18.36 -25.47 19.35
N GLY A 409 19.15 -26.46 18.92
CA GLY A 409 19.37 -26.82 17.52
C GLY A 409 18.11 -27.29 16.80
N PHE A 410 18.08 -26.99 15.51
CA PHE A 410 17.25 -27.68 14.53
C PHE A 410 17.66 -29.15 14.45
N THR A 411 16.71 -30.04 14.71
CA THR A 411 16.57 -31.31 13.99
C THR A 411 15.25 -31.30 13.28
#